data_AF-A0A6I3LYK0-F1
#
_entry.id   AF-A0A6I3LYK0-F1
#
_cell.length_a   1.000
_cell.length_b   1.000
_cell.length_c   1.000
_cell.angle_alpha   90.00
_cell.angle_beta   90.00
_cell.angle_gamma   90.00
#
_symmetry.space_group_name_H-M   'P 1'
#
loop_
_entity.id
_entity.type
_entity.pdbx_description
1 polymer ?
#
loop_
_entity_poly.entity_id
_entity_poly.type
_entity_poly.pdbx_seq_one_letter_code
_entity_poly.pdbx_strand_id
1 'polypeptide(L)'
;MAAKKPQEMSNEELLKNESILKTIIYLLLFFSIVLLALGIWITIVKKQFSALTVIPLSLGIIIMVNANTLKTLQKEKKSREL
;
A
#
# COMPACT_ATOMS: atom_id res chain seq x y z
N MET A 1 0.82 -14.09 5.73
CA MET A 1 1.75 -14.60 4.69
C MET A 1 3.05 -14.92 5.39
N ALA A 2 3.40 -16.19 5.57
CA ALA A 2 4.64 -16.55 6.26
C ALA A 2 5.84 -16.13 5.38
N ALA A 3 6.53 -15.09 5.83
CA ALA A 3 7.97 -14.81 5.93
C ALA A 3 9.01 -15.50 5.01
N LYS A 4 8.68 -16.09 3.87
CA LYS A 4 9.72 -16.52 2.91
C LYS A 4 10.42 -15.28 2.37
N LYS A 5 11.75 -15.30 2.34
CA LYS A 5 12.51 -14.23 1.68
C LYS A 5 12.24 -14.29 0.17
N PRO A 6 12.34 -13.18 -0.58
CA PRO A 6 12.12 -13.19 -2.03
C PRO A 6 12.92 -14.27 -2.77
N GLN A 7 14.15 -14.57 -2.32
CA GLN A 7 15.01 -15.59 -2.89
C GLN A 7 14.45 -17.02 -2.76
N GLU A 8 13.64 -17.27 -1.74
CA GLU A 8 13.08 -18.59 -1.42
C GLU A 8 11.73 -18.85 -2.13
N MET A 9 11.21 -17.85 -2.86
CA MET A 9 9.94 -17.94 -3.58
C MET A 9 10.14 -18.59 -4.94
N SER A 10 9.16 -19.40 -5.37
CA SER A 10 9.03 -19.81 -6.78
C SER A 10 8.72 -18.58 -7.66
N ASN A 11 8.98 -18.67 -8.97
CA ASN A 11 8.68 -17.58 -9.90
C ASN A 11 7.19 -17.21 -9.89
N GLU A 12 6.30 -18.21 -9.79
CA GLU A 12 4.85 -17.99 -9.72
C GLU A 12 4.45 -17.31 -8.41
N GLU A 13 5.04 -17.74 -7.29
CA GLU A 13 4.80 -17.14 -5.98
C GLU A 13 5.28 -15.67 -5.96
N LEU A 14 6.45 -15.40 -6.54
CA LEU A 14 7.05 -14.07 -6.62
C LEU A 14 6.16 -13.11 -7.43
N LEU A 15 5.72 -13.52 -8.63
CA LEU A 15 4.85 -12.73 -9.49
C LEU A 15 3.47 -12.48 -8.87
N LYS A 16 2.89 -13.51 -8.24
CA LYS A 16 1.60 -13.42 -7.55
C LYS A 16 1.70 -12.46 -6.36
N ASN A 17 2.74 -12.56 -5.55
CA ASN A 17 2.96 -11.69 -4.39
C ASN A 17 3.20 -10.24 -4.81
N GLU A 18 3.98 -10.01 -5.87
CA GLU A 18 4.19 -8.66 -6.42
C GLU A 18 2.86 -8.02 -6.85
N SER A 19 2.03 -8.77 -7.59
CA SER A 19 0.73 -8.30 -8.08
C SER A 19 -0.24 -7.99 -6.93
N ILE A 20 -0.35 -8.90 -5.95
CA ILE A 20 -1.20 -8.70 -4.77
C ILE A 20 -0.76 -7.46 -3.99
N LEU A 21 0.54 -7.29 -3.73
CA LEU A 21 1.05 -6.13 -3.00
C LEU A 21 0.83 -4.82 -3.76
N LYS A 22 1.02 -4.80 -5.09
CA LYS A 22 0.67 -3.65 -5.93
C LYS A 22 -0.80 -3.27 -5.79
N THR A 23 -1.70 -4.25 -5.91
CA THR A 23 -3.15 -4.03 -5.77
C THR A 23 -3.50 -3.48 -4.39
N ILE A 24 -2.92 -4.05 -3.33
CA ILE A 24 -3.14 -3.55 -1.96
C ILE A 24 -2.66 -2.11 -1.82
N ILE A 25 -1.46 -1.77 -2.30
CA ILE A 25 -0.94 -0.40 -2.25
C ILE A 25 -1.87 0.58 -2.97
N TYR A 26 -2.35 0.22 -4.18
CA TYR A 26 -3.26 1.08 -4.92
C TYR A 26 -4.60 1.26 -4.22
N LEU A 27 -5.16 0.20 -3.64
CA LEU A 27 -6.41 0.28 -2.87
C LEU A 27 -6.23 1.16 -1.64
N LEU A 28 -5.14 0.99 -0.88
CA LEU A 28 -4.84 1.81 0.27
C LEU A 28 -4.69 3.29 -0.12
N LEU A 29 -4.00 3.58 -1.22
CA LEU A 29 -3.83 4.93 -1.73
C LEU A 29 -5.18 5.55 -2.15
N PHE A 30 -5.99 4.79 -2.89
CA PHE A 30 -7.31 5.20 -3.34
C PHE A 30 -8.21 5.55 -2.15
N PHE A 31 -8.35 4.64 -1.18
CA PHE A 31 -9.16 4.89 0.02
C PHE A 31 -8.59 6.01 0.89
N SER A 32 -7.27 6.15 0.97
CA SER A 32 -6.64 7.26 1.68
C SER A 32 -7.05 8.63 1.10
N ILE A 33 -7.03 8.75 -0.23
CA ILE A 33 -7.46 9.98 -0.92
C ILE A 33 -8.95 10.24 -0.71
N VAL A 34 -9.79 9.22 -0.85
CA VAL A 34 -11.25 9.33 -0.64
C VAL A 34 -11.57 9.76 0.79
N LEU A 35 -10.95 9.14 1.79
CA LEU A 35 -11.14 9.49 3.19
C LEU A 35 -10.66 10.91 3.50
N LEU A 36 -9.53 11.33 2.93
CA LEU A 36 -9.03 12.69 3.10
C LEU A 36 -10.00 13.72 2.50
N ALA A 37 -10.49 13.49 1.27
CA ALA A 37 -11.44 14.36 0.60
C ALA A 37 -12.75 14.48 1.39
N LEU A 38 -13.30 13.36 1.86
CA LEU A 38 -14.50 13.35 2.71
C LEU A 38 -14.24 14.04 4.07
N GLY A 39 -13.07 13.80 4.67
CA GLY A 39 -12.68 14.44 5.92
C GLY A 39 -12.60 15.96 5.81
N ILE A 40 -11.97 16.46 4.74
CA ILE A 40 -11.90 17.89 4.44
C ILE A 40 -13.29 18.46 4.18
N TRP A 41 -14.12 17.78 3.36
CA TRP A 41 -15.49 18.20 3.09
C TRP A 41 -16.32 18.35 4.36
N ILE A 42 -16.29 17.34 5.23
CA ILE A 42 -16.99 17.38 6.54
C ILE A 42 -16.45 18.52 7.40
N THR A 43 -15.14 18.73 7.40
CA THR A 43 -14.51 19.80 8.18
C THR A 43 -14.99 21.18 7.73
N ILE A 44 -15.12 21.39 6.42
CA ILE A 44 -15.61 22.65 5.85
C ILE A 44 -17.11 22.83 6.13
N VAL A 45 -17.94 21.82 5.85
CA VAL A 45 -19.40 21.93 5.95
C VAL A 45 -19.87 22.00 7.41
N LYS A 46 -19.29 21.20 8.30
CA LYS A 46 -19.67 21.15 9.72
C LYS A 46 -18.82 22.07 10.61
N LYS A 47 -17.77 22.70 10.08
CA LYS A 47 -16.79 23.52 10.83
C LYS A 47 -16.20 22.80 12.05
N GLN A 48 -16.09 21.47 11.98
CA GLN A 48 -15.62 20.60 13.06
C GLN A 48 -14.51 19.70 12.56
N PHE A 49 -13.56 19.37 13.44
CA PHE A 49 -12.52 18.41 13.11
C PHE A 49 -13.11 17.06 12.72
N SER A 50 -12.63 16.48 11.62
CA SER A 50 -12.97 15.13 11.19
C SER A 50 -11.77 14.20 11.35
N ALA A 51 -11.93 13.15 12.16
CA ALA A 51 -10.92 12.10 12.33
C ALA A 51 -10.55 11.39 11.00
N LEU A 52 -11.41 11.48 9.99
CA LEU A 52 -11.14 10.97 8.65
C LEU A 52 -9.92 11.64 7.98
N THR A 53 -9.51 12.83 8.45
CA THR A 53 -8.31 13.51 7.96
C THR A 53 -7.00 12.92 8.52
N VAL A 54 -7.06 12.22 9.66
CA VAL A 54 -5.88 11.61 10.30
C VAL A 54 -5.62 10.20 9.80
N ILE A 55 -6.66 9.45 9.43
CA ILE A 55 -6.55 8.08 8.90
C ILE A 55 -5.56 8.00 7.71
N PRO A 56 -5.58 8.91 6.72
CA PRO A 56 -4.61 8.96 5.63
C PRO A 56 -3.15 8.99 6.06
N LEU A 57 -2.84 9.63 7.20
CA LEU A 57 -1.46 9.68 7.73
C LEU A 57 -1.00 8.29 8.18
N SER A 58 -1.85 7.57 8.91
CA SER A 58 -1.58 6.18 9.32
C SER A 58 -1.48 5.24 8.12
N LEU A 59 -2.40 5.39 7.14
CA LEU A 59 -2.34 4.63 5.89
C LEU A 59 -1.06 4.93 5.10
N GLY A 60 -0.56 6.17 5.13
CA GLY A 60 0.71 6.55 4.51
C GLY A 60 1.90 5.74 5.03
N ILE A 61 1.97 5.48 6.34
CA ILE A 61 3.01 4.64 6.94
C ILE A 61 2.89 3.19 6.43
N ILE A 62 1.66 2.65 6.43
CA ILE A 62 1.40 1.28 5.94
C ILE A 62 1.77 1.15 4.46
N ILE A 63 1.43 2.15 3.64
CA ILE A 63 1.80 2.19 2.22
C ILE A 63 3.32 2.21 2.08
N MET A 64 4.04 3.03 2.85
CA MET A 64 5.50 3.11 2.79
C MET A 64 6.17 1.77 3.11
N VAL A 65 5.73 1.08 4.16
CA VAL A 65 6.26 -0.24 4.54
C VAL A 65 6.02 -1.26 3.42
N ASN A 66 4.80 -1.32 2.88
CA ASN A 66 4.47 -2.24 1.80
C ASN A 66 5.21 -1.89 0.49
N ALA A 67 5.44 -0.61 0.20
CA ALA A 67 6.21 -0.18 -0.95
C ALA A 67 7.68 -0.61 -0.86
N ASN A 68 8.27 -0.62 0.34
CA ASN A 68 9.62 -1.15 0.54
C ASN A 68 9.68 -2.66 0.29
N THR A 69 8.69 -3.42 0.76
CA THR A 69 8.56 -4.85 0.45
C THR A 69 8.34 -5.09 -1.04
N LEU A 70 7.53 -4.26 -1.71
CA LEU A 70 7.33 -4.38 -3.15
C LEU A 70 8.65 -4.15 -3.92
N LYS A 71 9.47 -3.18 -3.49
CA LYS A 71 10.79 -2.94 -4.08
C LYS A 71 11.72 -4.14 -3.93
N THR A 72 11.67 -4.89 -2.83
CA THR A 72 12.53 -6.08 -2.68
C THR A 72 12.08 -7.21 -3.60
N LEU A 73 10.78 -7.43 -3.76
CA LEU A 73 10.24 -8.39 -4.74
C LEU A 73 10.60 -8.00 -6.17
N GLN A 74 10.52 -6.71 -6.52
CA GLN A 74 10.88 -6.22 -7.85
C GLN A 74 12.36 -6.36 -8.17
N LYS A 75 13.24 -6.15 -7.17
CA LYS A 75 14.67 -6.40 -7.34
C LYS A 75 14.95 -7.87 -7.63
N GLU A 76 14.33 -8.77 -6.87
CA GLU A 76 14.46 -10.21 -7.07
C GLU A 76 13.93 -10.66 -8.44
N LYS A 77 12.75 -10.13 -8.82
CA LYS A 77 12.15 -10.38 -10.13
C LYS A 77 13.10 -9.96 -11.26
N LYS A 78 13.67 -8.76 -11.15
CA LYS A 78 14.64 -8.24 -12.12
C LYS A 78 15.91 -9.09 -12.18
N SER A 79 16.43 -9.58 -11.05
CA SER A 79 17.61 -10.46 -11.05
C SER A 79 17.36 -11.83 -11.68
N ARG A 80 16.09 -12.24 -11.79
CA ARG A 80 15.67 -13.46 -12.48
C ARG A 80 15.22 -13.24 -13.92
N GLU A 81 15.29 -11.99 -14.41
CA GLU A 81 14.85 -11.59 -15.75
C GLU A 81 13.36 -11.90 -16.03
N LEU A 82 12.52 -11.78 -15.00
CA LEU A 82 11.07 -12.01 -15.03
C LEU A 82 10.24 -10.71 -15.09
#